data_AF-A0A7V2TT51-F1
#
_entry.id   AF-A0A7V2TT51-F1
#
_cell.length_a   1.000
_cell.length_b   1.000
_cell.length_c   1.000
_cell.angle_alpha   90.00
_cell.angle_beta   90.00
_cell.angle_gamma   90.00
#
_symmetry.space_group_name_H-M   'P 1'
#
loop_
_entity.id
_entity.type
_entity.pdbx_description
1 polymer ?
#
loop_
_entity_poly.entity_id
_entity_poly.type
_entity_poly.pdbx_seq_one_letter_code
_entity_poly.pdbx_strand_id
1 'polypeptide(L)'
;MGAVGRRAHRPAAGGGSGADSRGGSSSGGPGNSPPGKGIFGKMSGRSEMLRGWGFPEKENLRRLARLAFGARGLLVGGADLALFFPLQSGGISGGTAQLLSYFPAAALFYLLIVRPGFIGKGNGGPRPSSRWPRPILFFFFSLLALFLRGGILATGTLSFDWPAGLAILPASLLPFAVLLLACASYLLPGKGAPLSADERWGTLAGGMIVYALLLRLAYPGAVPLLGQEAYYWNYAQRLDLGYLDHPPMVAWVIWLMTRLHGDTELGVRLGGLAGWAVMAFFVAKLARNLFDSSTALRAVLLVSVLPFFFSMGLVTTPDSFLVASWAGCLHFLERSLLGGDRRGWWGAGVCAGLGLLSKYTIVLLGPAVLLFLILDRPSRRWLKRIGPYGAAFLAFLLFLPVLIWNAQHGWASFIFQGSRRFLDTFSFTLPELLG
;
A
#
# COMPACT_ATOMS: atom_id res chain seq x y z
N MET A 1 12.21 35.39 30.52
CA MET A 1 11.89 34.71 31.80
C MET A 1 12.21 33.22 31.64
N GLY A 2 12.87 32.63 32.66
CA GLY A 2 13.65 31.35 32.77
C GLY A 2 13.42 30.23 31.71
N ALA A 3 14.45 29.60 31.11
CA ALA A 3 15.55 28.79 31.66
C ALA A 3 15.01 27.59 32.49
N VAL A 4 15.32 26.30 32.29
CA VAL A 4 16.61 25.59 32.03
C VAL A 4 16.32 24.13 31.62
N GLY A 5 17.22 23.49 30.87
CA GLY A 5 17.38 22.02 30.93
C GLY A 5 18.23 21.43 29.79
N ARG A 6 19.53 21.27 30.02
CA ARG A 6 20.57 20.85 29.06
C ARG A 6 20.73 19.32 28.94
N ARG A 7 21.26 18.95 27.76
CA ARG A 7 21.88 17.69 27.31
C ARG A 7 22.82 17.00 28.31
N ALA A 8 23.02 15.69 28.11
CA ALA A 8 24.31 15.05 28.32
C ALA A 8 24.59 13.95 27.27
N HIS A 9 25.78 14.06 26.67
CA HIS A 9 26.44 13.09 25.78
C HIS A 9 26.99 11.89 26.58
N ARG A 10 27.06 10.71 25.95
CA ARG A 10 27.91 9.58 26.36
C ARG A 10 29.20 9.56 25.53
N PRO A 11 30.36 9.20 26.11
CA PRO A 11 31.49 8.67 25.37
C PRO A 11 31.64 7.16 25.55
N ALA A 12 32.47 6.57 24.69
CA ALA A 12 32.79 5.15 24.56
C ALA A 12 34.20 4.83 25.11
N ALA A 13 34.48 3.52 25.22
CA ALA A 13 35.76 2.81 25.02
C ALA A 13 36.46 2.13 26.22
N GLY A 14 36.93 0.90 25.95
CA GLY A 14 38.06 0.17 26.58
C GLY A 14 37.73 -0.60 27.88
N GLY A 15 38.12 -1.85 28.14
CA GLY A 15 39.09 -2.76 27.52
C GLY A 15 40.02 -3.38 28.58
N GLY A 16 40.09 -4.72 28.69
CA GLY A 16 41.08 -5.52 29.46
C GLY A 16 40.75 -5.71 30.96
N SER A 17 40.71 -6.88 31.60
CA SER A 17 41.56 -8.09 31.61
C SER A 17 42.20 -8.25 33.01
N GLY A 18 41.93 -9.39 33.69
CA GLY A 18 42.97 -10.09 34.47
C GLY A 18 42.89 -10.11 36.01
N ALA A 19 42.39 -11.25 36.53
CA ALA A 19 42.96 -12.12 37.57
C ALA A 19 43.10 -11.72 39.06
N ASP A 20 42.63 -12.66 39.91
CA ASP A 20 43.20 -13.19 41.17
C ASP A 20 43.34 -12.26 42.40
N SER A 21 43.14 -12.65 43.67
CA SER A 21 42.77 -13.92 44.32
C SER A 21 42.55 -13.67 45.85
N ARG A 22 41.73 -14.53 46.49
CA ARG A 22 41.79 -15.07 47.87
C ARG A 22 41.63 -14.19 49.15
N GLY A 23 40.86 -14.77 50.09
CA GLY A 23 40.88 -14.55 51.54
C GLY A 23 39.56 -13.96 52.07
N GLY A 24 38.82 -14.51 53.03
CA GLY A 24 39.07 -15.56 54.02
C GLY A 24 37.76 -15.96 54.74
N SER A 25 37.90 -16.99 55.57
CA SER A 25 36.87 -17.85 56.18
C SER A 25 36.39 -17.44 57.58
N SER A 26 35.40 -18.22 58.09
CA SER A 26 34.93 -18.40 59.49
C SER A 26 33.74 -17.52 59.92
N SER A 27 32.75 -17.96 60.70
CA SER A 27 32.35 -19.25 61.28
C SER A 27 31.05 -19.01 62.08
N GLY A 28 30.15 -20.01 62.20
CA GLY A 28 29.12 -20.02 63.25
C GLY A 28 27.80 -20.72 62.87
N GLY A 29 27.66 -22.02 63.21
CA GLY A 29 26.36 -22.66 63.49
C GLY A 29 26.14 -22.76 65.01
N PRO A 30 25.25 -23.61 65.56
CA PRO A 30 24.23 -24.48 64.94
C PRO A 30 22.85 -24.44 65.66
N GLY A 31 21.83 -25.16 65.17
CA GLY A 31 20.57 -25.35 65.91
C GLY A 31 19.54 -26.29 65.28
N ASN A 32 19.54 -27.54 65.75
CA ASN A 32 18.48 -28.58 65.76
C ASN A 32 18.15 -29.47 64.54
N SER A 33 18.02 -30.75 64.87
CA SER A 33 17.95 -31.97 64.04
C SER A 33 16.50 -32.59 64.04
N PRO A 34 16.23 -33.85 63.56
CA PRO A 34 15.25 -34.25 62.52
C PRO A 34 14.05 -35.07 63.15
N PRO A 35 13.26 -36.01 62.52
CA PRO A 35 13.33 -36.67 61.20
C PRO A 35 11.98 -37.01 60.47
N GLY A 36 12.08 -37.54 59.24
CA GLY A 36 10.99 -38.25 58.53
C GLY A 36 11.30 -38.58 57.05
N LYS A 37 11.66 -39.85 56.76
CA LYS A 37 12.09 -40.39 55.45
C LYS A 37 10.92 -40.61 54.47
N GLY A 38 11.18 -40.53 53.15
CA GLY A 38 10.24 -41.03 52.13
C GLY A 38 10.68 -40.89 50.66
N ILE A 39 11.56 -41.78 50.19
CA ILE A 39 11.52 -42.49 48.88
C ILE A 39 11.11 -41.67 47.62
N PHE A 40 12.06 -41.40 46.71
CA PHE A 40 12.05 -41.84 45.29
C PHE A 40 13.15 -41.13 44.49
N GLY A 41 14.22 -41.88 44.18
CA GLY A 41 15.19 -41.53 43.16
C GLY A 41 14.76 -42.05 41.78
N LYS A 42 15.25 -41.34 40.75
CA LYS A 42 15.34 -41.72 39.33
C LYS A 42 14.03 -41.85 38.52
N MET A 43 13.71 -40.78 37.79
CA MET A 43 13.01 -40.87 36.49
C MET A 43 13.88 -40.21 35.38
N SER A 44 14.96 -40.90 34.99
CA SER A 44 15.73 -40.63 33.77
C SER A 44 15.33 -41.56 32.60
N GLY A 45 14.17 -42.23 32.69
CA GLY A 45 13.75 -43.26 31.71
C GLY A 45 12.67 -42.82 30.71
N ARG A 46 12.04 -41.65 30.87
CA ARG A 46 10.89 -41.26 30.00
C ARG A 46 11.30 -40.78 28.60
N SER A 47 12.53 -40.28 28.42
CA SER A 47 12.98 -39.75 27.12
C SER A 47 13.53 -40.82 26.17
N GLU A 48 13.99 -41.96 26.69
CA GLU A 48 14.45 -43.11 25.89
C GLU A 48 13.32 -44.08 25.57
N MET A 49 12.36 -44.28 26.49
CA MET A 49 11.21 -45.16 26.25
C MET A 49 10.28 -44.63 25.15
N LEU A 50 10.24 -43.32 24.92
CA LEU A 50 9.48 -42.70 23.83
C LEU A 50 10.16 -42.81 22.45
N ARG A 51 11.44 -43.23 22.37
CA ARG A 51 12.12 -43.49 21.08
C ARG A 51 11.76 -44.86 20.50
N GLY A 52 11.35 -45.83 21.32
CA GLY A 52 10.98 -47.17 20.87
C GLY A 52 9.57 -47.30 20.26
N TRP A 53 8.74 -46.25 20.37
CA TRP A 53 7.31 -46.28 19.98
C TRP A 53 7.01 -45.51 18.68
N GLY A 54 8.00 -45.33 17.79
CA GLY A 54 7.78 -44.79 16.44
C GLY A 54 7.14 -43.40 16.36
N PHE A 55 7.12 -42.64 17.46
CA PHE A 55 6.57 -41.28 17.45
C PHE A 55 7.46 -40.39 16.58
N PRO A 56 6.91 -39.74 15.54
CA PRO A 56 7.71 -38.93 14.66
C PRO A 56 8.36 -37.80 15.47
N GLU A 57 9.65 -37.59 15.23
CA GLU A 57 10.41 -36.48 15.79
C GLU A 57 9.64 -35.15 15.60
N LYS A 58 9.80 -34.17 16.51
CA LYS A 58 9.07 -32.89 16.41
C LYS A 58 9.21 -32.23 15.03
N GLU A 59 10.32 -32.46 14.35
CA GLU A 59 10.61 -32.08 12.97
C GLU A 59 9.67 -32.77 11.96
N ASN A 60 9.50 -34.10 12.07
CA ASN A 60 8.62 -34.91 11.23
C ASN A 60 7.14 -34.56 11.42
N LEU A 61 6.71 -34.30 12.66
CA LEU A 61 5.34 -33.81 12.93
C LEU A 61 5.08 -32.44 12.30
N ARG A 62 6.08 -31.54 12.29
CA ARG A 62 5.98 -30.23 11.61
C ARG A 62 5.96 -30.38 10.10
N ARG A 63 6.75 -31.30 9.53
CA ARG A 63 6.73 -31.61 8.10
C ARG A 63 5.37 -32.18 7.67
N LEU A 64 4.85 -33.17 8.39
CA LEU A 64 3.52 -33.75 8.14
C LEU A 64 2.41 -32.71 8.25
N ALA A 65 2.48 -31.81 9.23
CA ALA A 65 1.55 -30.69 9.35
C ALA A 65 1.59 -29.74 8.15
N ARG A 66 2.78 -29.37 7.66
CA ARG A 66 2.94 -28.52 6.47
C ARG A 66 2.43 -29.21 5.20
N LEU A 67 2.70 -30.51 5.05
CA LEU A 67 2.20 -31.32 3.94
C LEU A 67 0.67 -31.43 3.98
N ALA A 68 0.08 -31.67 5.15
CA ALA A 68 -1.37 -31.72 5.32
C ALA A 68 -2.03 -30.36 5.04
N PHE A 69 -1.38 -29.25 5.41
CA PHE A 69 -1.83 -27.90 5.08
C PHE A 69 -1.81 -27.64 3.57
N GLY A 70 -0.70 -27.98 2.91
CA GLY A 70 -0.59 -27.89 1.44
C GLY A 70 -1.62 -28.76 0.71
N ALA A 71 -1.82 -30.01 1.16
CA ALA A 71 -2.81 -30.92 0.60
C ALA A 71 -4.26 -30.39 0.72
N ARG A 72 -4.63 -29.84 1.89
CA ARG A 72 -5.94 -29.19 2.08
C ARG A 72 -6.10 -27.96 1.18
N GLY A 73 -5.03 -27.19 0.99
CA GLY A 73 -5.03 -26.06 0.07
C GLY A 73 -5.28 -26.47 -1.37
N LEU A 74 -4.60 -27.52 -1.84
CA LEU A 74 -4.83 -28.10 -3.17
C LEU A 74 -6.24 -28.66 -3.34
N LEU A 75 -6.81 -29.28 -2.29
CA LEU A 75 -8.21 -29.75 -2.32
C LEU A 75 -9.20 -28.59 -2.49
N VAL A 76 -8.97 -27.46 -1.81
CA VAL A 76 -9.82 -26.27 -1.97
C VAL A 76 -9.71 -25.70 -3.39
N GLY A 77 -8.49 -25.52 -3.90
CA GLY A 77 -8.29 -25.02 -5.27
C GLY A 77 -8.84 -25.97 -6.33
N GLY A 78 -8.69 -27.28 -6.13
CA GLY A 78 -9.25 -28.31 -7.01
C GLY A 78 -10.78 -28.30 -7.00
N ALA A 79 -11.41 -28.15 -5.82
CA ALA A 79 -12.86 -28.06 -5.70
C ALA A 79 -13.42 -26.80 -6.40
N ASP A 80 -12.73 -25.66 -6.27
CA ASP A 80 -13.08 -24.42 -6.97
C ASP A 80 -13.09 -24.61 -8.50
N LEU A 81 -12.00 -25.15 -9.05
CA LEU A 81 -11.88 -25.40 -10.48
C LEU A 81 -12.88 -26.47 -10.97
N ALA A 82 -13.08 -27.54 -10.20
CA ALA A 82 -14.03 -28.60 -10.52
C ALA A 82 -15.49 -28.12 -10.53
N LEU A 83 -15.82 -27.05 -9.81
CA LEU A 83 -17.12 -26.38 -9.91
C LEU A 83 -17.16 -25.38 -11.07
N PHE A 84 -16.07 -24.63 -11.30
CA PHE A 84 -16.04 -23.58 -12.32
C PHE A 84 -16.19 -24.12 -13.75
N PHE A 85 -15.42 -25.15 -14.12
CA PHE A 85 -15.43 -25.67 -15.51
C PHE A 85 -16.81 -26.20 -15.95
N PRO A 86 -17.52 -27.03 -15.16
CA PRO A 86 -18.86 -27.49 -15.53
C PRO A 86 -19.87 -26.35 -15.65
N LEU A 87 -19.83 -25.37 -14.73
CA LEU A 87 -20.73 -24.20 -14.78
C LEU A 87 -20.52 -23.41 -16.07
N GLN A 88 -19.27 -23.20 -16.48
CA GLN A 88 -18.95 -22.52 -17.73
C GLN A 88 -19.40 -23.35 -18.95
N SER A 89 -19.17 -24.66 -18.94
CA SER A 89 -19.62 -25.55 -20.03
C SER A 89 -21.15 -25.61 -20.16
N GLY A 90 -21.87 -25.39 -19.06
CA GLY A 90 -23.33 -25.27 -19.02
C GLY A 90 -23.88 -23.92 -19.49
N GLY A 91 -23.03 -23.03 -20.05
CA GLY A 91 -23.45 -21.74 -20.60
C GLY A 91 -23.64 -20.62 -19.56
N ILE A 92 -23.24 -20.84 -18.31
CA ILE A 92 -23.32 -19.79 -17.27
C ILE A 92 -22.23 -18.75 -17.54
N SER A 93 -22.61 -17.47 -17.45
CA SER A 93 -21.68 -16.36 -17.64
C SER A 93 -20.46 -16.48 -16.70
N GLY A 94 -19.27 -16.07 -17.17
CA GLY A 94 -18.05 -16.14 -16.36
C GLY A 94 -18.17 -15.42 -15.01
N GLY A 95 -18.90 -14.29 -14.97
CA GLY A 95 -19.16 -13.53 -13.76
C GLY A 95 -20.04 -14.26 -12.75
N THR A 96 -21.05 -15.01 -13.19
CA THR A 96 -21.89 -15.82 -12.30
C THR A 96 -21.18 -17.11 -11.89
N ALA A 97 -20.46 -17.76 -12.82
CA ALA A 97 -19.72 -18.99 -12.59
C ALA A 97 -18.63 -18.82 -11.52
N GLN A 98 -17.93 -17.67 -11.50
CA GLN A 98 -16.97 -17.38 -10.43
C GLN A 98 -17.63 -17.23 -9.05
N LEU A 99 -18.83 -16.66 -8.95
CA LEU A 99 -19.48 -16.50 -7.65
C LEU A 99 -19.92 -17.86 -7.11
N LEU A 100 -20.54 -18.67 -7.98
CA LEU A 100 -21.05 -19.99 -7.64
C LEU A 100 -19.95 -21.00 -7.29
N SER A 101 -18.77 -20.90 -7.90
CA SER A 101 -17.60 -21.74 -7.56
C SER A 101 -16.87 -21.26 -6.30
N TYR A 102 -16.74 -19.94 -6.11
CA TYR A 102 -15.95 -19.37 -5.03
C TYR A 102 -16.53 -19.64 -3.63
N PHE A 103 -17.82 -19.39 -3.43
CA PHE A 103 -18.41 -19.49 -2.09
C PHE A 103 -18.33 -20.90 -1.48
N PRO A 104 -18.63 -21.99 -2.23
CA PRO A 104 -18.41 -23.35 -1.76
C PRO A 104 -16.93 -23.63 -1.44
N ALA A 105 -16.00 -23.18 -2.29
CA ALA A 105 -14.57 -23.35 -2.06
C ALA A 105 -14.09 -22.59 -0.80
N ALA A 106 -14.57 -21.36 -0.59
CA ALA A 106 -14.28 -20.57 0.60
C ALA A 106 -14.88 -21.20 1.87
N ALA A 107 -16.09 -21.77 1.80
CA ALA A 107 -16.69 -22.51 2.91
C ALA A 107 -15.86 -23.77 3.23
N LEU A 108 -15.41 -24.50 2.22
CA LEU A 108 -14.52 -25.66 2.38
C LEU A 108 -13.18 -25.24 3.00
N PHE A 109 -12.61 -24.12 2.56
CA PHE A 109 -11.39 -23.54 3.14
C PHE A 109 -11.58 -23.23 4.62
N TYR A 110 -12.70 -22.59 4.98
CA TYR A 110 -13.00 -22.31 6.38
C TYR A 110 -13.09 -23.61 7.19
N LEU A 111 -13.80 -24.62 6.68
CA LEU A 111 -14.00 -25.89 7.37
C LEU A 111 -12.72 -26.74 7.50
N LEU A 112 -11.83 -26.73 6.52
CA LEU A 112 -10.62 -27.57 6.50
C LEU A 112 -9.39 -26.90 7.12
N ILE A 113 -9.30 -25.57 7.05
CA ILE A 113 -8.08 -24.82 7.39
C ILE A 113 -8.31 -23.90 8.60
N VAL A 114 -9.42 -23.15 8.64
CA VAL A 114 -9.63 -22.12 9.67
C VAL A 114 -10.32 -22.66 10.93
N ARG A 115 -11.36 -23.48 10.77
CA ARG A 115 -12.20 -24.03 11.84
C ARG A 115 -11.46 -25.04 12.71
N PRO A 116 -10.81 -26.09 12.16
CA PRO A 116 -9.94 -26.95 12.94
C PRO A 116 -8.70 -26.14 13.29
N GLY A 117 -8.74 -25.47 14.46
CA GLY A 117 -7.64 -24.65 14.94
C GLY A 117 -6.34 -25.45 14.87
N PHE A 118 -5.51 -25.10 13.89
CA PHE A 118 -4.25 -25.79 13.64
C PHE A 118 -3.25 -25.35 14.70
N ILE A 119 -3.45 -25.87 15.92
CA ILE A 119 -2.56 -26.05 17.07
C ILE A 119 -3.46 -26.59 18.17
N GLY A 120 -3.13 -27.79 18.66
CA GLY A 120 -3.96 -28.57 19.57
C GLY A 120 -4.51 -27.80 20.78
N LYS A 121 -5.56 -28.38 21.37
CA LYS A 121 -6.04 -28.12 22.73
C LYS A 121 -4.88 -28.32 23.73
N GLY A 122 -3.95 -27.38 23.77
CA GLY A 122 -2.94 -27.23 24.80
C GLY A 122 -3.33 -26.00 25.59
N ASN A 123 -3.75 -26.22 26.83
CA ASN A 123 -4.06 -25.17 27.80
C ASN A 123 -2.97 -24.09 27.77
N GLY A 124 -3.35 -22.82 27.55
CA GLY A 124 -2.52 -21.66 27.91
C GLY A 124 -1.87 -20.84 26.79
N GLY A 125 -2.12 -21.10 25.50
CA GLY A 125 -1.64 -20.19 24.44
C GLY A 125 -2.34 -18.82 24.48
N PRO A 126 -1.64 -17.68 24.22
CA PRO A 126 -2.25 -16.36 24.25
C PRO A 126 -3.43 -16.30 23.26
N ARG A 127 -4.61 -15.93 23.77
CA ARG A 127 -5.83 -15.76 22.95
C ARG A 127 -5.56 -14.73 21.84
N PRO A 128 -6.12 -14.92 20.64
CA PRO A 128 -5.98 -13.94 19.57
C PRO A 128 -6.47 -12.58 20.08
N SER A 129 -5.61 -11.57 20.03
CA SER A 129 -5.83 -10.22 20.53
C SER A 129 -6.83 -9.39 19.70
N SER A 130 -7.50 -10.01 18.72
CA SER A 130 -8.46 -9.31 17.85
C SER A 130 -9.84 -9.29 18.50
N ARG A 131 -10.45 -8.11 18.56
CA ARG A 131 -11.82 -7.89 19.05
C ARG A 131 -12.88 -8.65 18.22
N TRP A 132 -12.53 -9.06 17.00
CA TRP A 132 -13.47 -9.65 16.04
C TRP A 132 -13.39 -11.20 16.02
N PRO A 133 -14.54 -11.88 15.97
CA PRO A 133 -14.57 -13.34 15.87
C PRO A 133 -13.98 -13.82 14.52
N ARG A 134 -13.26 -14.95 14.56
CA ARG A 134 -12.63 -15.59 13.40
C ARG A 134 -13.52 -15.72 12.15
N PRO A 135 -14.81 -16.13 12.22
CA PRO A 135 -15.66 -16.19 11.04
C PRO A 135 -15.87 -14.83 10.36
N ILE A 136 -15.97 -13.73 11.13
CA ILE A 136 -16.15 -12.38 10.56
C ILE A 136 -14.87 -11.95 9.82
N LEU A 137 -13.70 -12.16 10.44
CA LEU A 137 -12.41 -11.86 9.79
C LEU A 137 -12.21 -12.71 8.54
N PHE A 138 -12.53 -14.00 8.59
CA PHE A 138 -12.46 -14.87 7.44
C PHE A 138 -13.38 -14.41 6.31
N PHE A 139 -14.63 -14.07 6.62
CA PHE A 139 -15.57 -13.53 5.64
C PHE A 139 -15.03 -12.25 4.99
N PHE A 140 -14.48 -11.32 5.78
CA PHE A 140 -13.86 -10.10 5.28
C PHE A 140 -12.70 -10.38 4.30
N PHE A 141 -11.74 -11.23 4.67
CA PHE A 141 -10.64 -11.59 3.77
C PHE A 141 -11.12 -12.39 2.55
N SER A 142 -12.15 -13.21 2.71
CA SER A 142 -12.79 -13.93 1.60
C SER A 142 -13.45 -12.97 0.61
N LEU A 143 -14.06 -11.90 1.09
CA LEU A 143 -14.65 -10.88 0.23
C LEU A 143 -13.56 -10.11 -0.55
N LEU A 144 -12.45 -9.75 0.10
CA LEU A 144 -11.30 -9.13 -0.58
C LEU A 144 -10.72 -10.05 -1.67
N ALA A 145 -10.52 -11.33 -1.33
CA ALA A 145 -10.06 -12.33 -2.29
C ALA A 145 -11.05 -12.51 -3.46
N LEU A 146 -12.37 -12.45 -3.21
CA LEU A 146 -13.38 -12.52 -4.27
C LEU A 146 -13.30 -11.33 -5.22
N PHE A 147 -13.14 -10.10 -4.72
CA PHE A 147 -13.00 -8.92 -5.58
C PHE A 147 -11.73 -9.01 -6.44
N LEU A 148 -10.61 -9.42 -5.85
CA LEU A 148 -9.38 -9.61 -6.61
C LEU A 148 -9.52 -10.71 -7.67
N ARG A 149 -10.20 -11.81 -7.36
CA ARG A 149 -10.54 -12.88 -8.32
C ARG A 149 -11.32 -12.32 -9.52
N GLY A 150 -12.37 -11.55 -9.23
CA GLY A 150 -13.23 -10.95 -10.24
C GLY A 150 -12.49 -10.03 -11.20
N GLY A 151 -11.61 -9.18 -10.68
CA GLY A 151 -10.77 -8.33 -11.52
C GLY A 151 -9.84 -9.14 -12.41
N ILE A 152 -9.07 -10.08 -11.85
CA ILE A 152 -8.11 -10.89 -12.63
C ILE A 152 -8.81 -11.68 -13.73
N LEU A 153 -9.95 -12.30 -13.41
CA LEU A 153 -10.74 -13.04 -14.39
C LEU A 153 -11.24 -12.11 -15.49
N ALA A 154 -11.84 -10.97 -15.14
CA ALA A 154 -12.38 -10.02 -16.09
C ALA A 154 -11.30 -9.43 -17.00
N THR A 155 -10.16 -8.99 -16.47
CA THR A 155 -9.05 -8.47 -17.27
C THR A 155 -8.45 -9.55 -18.18
N GLY A 156 -8.30 -10.78 -17.69
CA GLY A 156 -7.84 -11.90 -18.52
C GLY A 156 -8.78 -12.16 -19.70
N THR A 157 -10.08 -12.22 -19.47
CA THR A 157 -11.06 -12.55 -20.52
C THR A 157 -11.42 -11.39 -21.44
N LEU A 158 -11.46 -10.16 -20.92
CA LEU A 158 -11.96 -8.99 -21.66
C LEU A 158 -10.83 -8.16 -22.29
N SER A 159 -9.64 -8.14 -21.68
CA SER A 159 -8.53 -7.30 -22.17
C SER A 159 -7.45 -8.09 -22.90
N PHE A 160 -7.25 -9.36 -22.52
CA PHE A 160 -6.24 -10.23 -23.12
C PHE A 160 -6.86 -11.37 -23.96
N ASP A 161 -8.19 -11.37 -24.14
CA ASP A 161 -8.95 -12.39 -24.86
C ASP A 161 -8.65 -13.84 -24.42
N TRP A 162 -8.28 -14.04 -23.15
CA TRP A 162 -7.99 -15.38 -22.65
C TRP A 162 -9.28 -16.19 -22.54
N PRO A 163 -9.26 -17.49 -22.90
CA PRO A 163 -10.33 -18.40 -22.53
C PRO A 163 -10.52 -18.35 -21.01
N ALA A 164 -11.76 -18.31 -20.52
CA ALA A 164 -11.97 -18.17 -19.07
C ALA A 164 -11.38 -19.33 -18.27
N GLY A 165 -11.26 -20.52 -18.87
CA GLY A 165 -10.54 -21.66 -18.30
C GLY A 165 -9.04 -21.43 -18.06
N LEU A 166 -8.40 -20.54 -18.83
CA LEU A 166 -7.02 -20.12 -18.60
C LEU A 166 -6.96 -18.97 -17.59
N ALA A 167 -7.86 -17.98 -17.73
CA ALA A 167 -7.92 -16.82 -16.84
C ALA A 167 -8.29 -17.17 -15.38
N ILE A 168 -9.03 -18.26 -15.16
CA ILE A 168 -9.40 -18.71 -13.81
C ILE A 168 -8.20 -19.20 -13.00
N LEU A 169 -7.14 -19.70 -13.64
CA LEU A 169 -5.96 -20.23 -12.95
C LEU A 169 -5.24 -19.15 -12.11
N PRO A 170 -4.80 -18.01 -12.68
CA PRO A 170 -4.25 -16.92 -11.87
C PRO A 170 -5.31 -16.30 -10.95
N ALA A 171 -6.59 -16.26 -11.37
CA ALA A 171 -7.68 -15.71 -10.57
C ALA A 171 -8.02 -16.57 -9.34
N SER A 172 -7.66 -17.86 -9.31
CA SER A 172 -7.80 -18.71 -8.12
C SER A 172 -6.52 -18.75 -7.28
N LEU A 173 -5.33 -18.67 -7.89
CA LEU A 173 -4.05 -18.72 -7.17
C LEU A 173 -3.76 -17.48 -6.33
N LEU A 174 -3.92 -16.27 -6.89
CA LEU A 174 -3.55 -15.02 -6.21
C LEU A 174 -4.46 -14.73 -5.00
N PRO A 175 -5.79 -14.85 -5.10
CA PRO A 175 -6.69 -14.69 -3.96
C PRO A 175 -6.54 -15.76 -2.90
N PHE A 176 -6.21 -16.99 -3.31
CA PHE A 176 -5.85 -18.05 -2.36
C PHE A 176 -4.57 -17.70 -1.58
N ALA A 177 -3.55 -17.12 -2.22
CA ALA A 177 -2.37 -16.61 -1.53
C ALA A 177 -2.72 -15.49 -0.52
N VAL A 178 -3.65 -14.60 -0.86
CA VAL A 178 -4.17 -13.56 0.07
C VAL A 178 -4.82 -14.21 1.30
N LEU A 179 -5.68 -15.22 1.09
CA LEU A 179 -6.32 -15.96 2.18
C LEU A 179 -5.32 -16.73 3.05
N LEU A 180 -4.30 -17.34 2.44
CA LEU A 180 -3.23 -18.03 3.16
C LEU A 180 -2.39 -17.07 4.01
N LEU A 181 -2.01 -15.92 3.46
CA LEU A 181 -1.27 -14.89 4.19
C LEU A 181 -2.10 -14.35 5.36
N ALA A 182 -3.39 -14.09 5.15
CA ALA A 182 -4.33 -13.70 6.21
C ALA A 182 -4.47 -14.80 7.28
N CYS A 183 -4.49 -16.08 6.88
CA CYS A 183 -4.50 -17.20 7.80
C CYS A 183 -3.24 -17.28 8.65
N ALA A 184 -2.07 -17.19 8.04
CA ALA A 184 -0.78 -17.29 8.72
C ALA A 184 -0.54 -16.14 9.71
N SER A 185 -1.10 -14.96 9.43
CA SER A 185 -0.88 -13.75 10.24
C SER A 185 -1.97 -13.48 11.28
N TYR A 186 -3.24 -13.84 11.01
CA TYR A 186 -4.38 -13.43 11.85
C TYR A 186 -5.28 -14.57 12.33
N LEU A 187 -5.59 -15.55 11.46
CA LEU A 187 -6.59 -16.56 11.79
C LEU A 187 -6.00 -17.74 12.58
N LEU A 188 -4.72 -18.06 12.36
CA LEU A 188 -3.99 -19.15 13.00
C LEU A 188 -2.73 -18.60 13.73
N PRO A 189 -2.85 -18.05 14.96
CA PRO A 189 -1.66 -17.67 15.71
C PRO A 189 -0.79 -18.90 15.97
N GLY A 190 0.42 -18.93 15.40
CA GLY A 190 1.36 -20.03 15.55
C GLY A 190 1.87 -20.20 17.00
N LYS A 191 2.45 -21.36 17.30
CA LYS A 191 3.14 -21.67 18.57
C LYS A 191 4.47 -20.93 18.78
N GLY A 192 4.86 -20.04 17.86
CA GLY A 192 6.05 -19.21 17.97
C GLY A 192 5.84 -18.03 18.92
N ALA A 193 6.91 -17.28 19.21
CA ALA A 193 6.78 -15.99 19.88
C ALA A 193 5.77 -15.15 19.07
N PRO A 194 4.67 -14.66 19.70
CA PRO A 194 3.71 -13.86 18.98
C PRO A 194 4.43 -12.64 18.40
N LEU A 195 4.26 -12.38 17.10
CA LEU A 195 4.69 -11.11 16.49
C LEU A 195 4.22 -9.97 17.41
N SER A 196 5.11 -9.02 17.66
CA SER A 196 4.79 -7.81 18.41
C SER A 196 3.62 -7.09 17.72
N ALA A 197 2.86 -6.29 18.48
CA ALA A 197 1.72 -5.56 17.93
C ALA A 197 2.12 -4.69 16.72
N ASP A 198 3.31 -4.11 16.76
CA ASP A 198 3.87 -3.28 15.69
C ASP A 198 4.22 -4.09 14.43
N GLU A 199 4.80 -5.28 14.57
CA GLU A 199 5.10 -6.17 13.44
C GLU A 199 3.81 -6.67 12.75
N ARG A 200 2.78 -7.00 13.54
CA ARG A 200 1.46 -7.37 13.00
C ARG A 200 0.86 -6.20 12.21
N TRP A 201 0.85 -5.01 12.79
CA TRP A 201 0.34 -3.84 12.10
C TRP A 201 1.10 -3.55 10.80
N GLY A 202 2.44 -3.65 10.81
CA GLY A 202 3.25 -3.43 9.62
C GLY A 202 2.96 -4.43 8.50
N THR A 203 2.78 -5.71 8.84
CA THR A 203 2.42 -6.76 7.86
C THR A 203 1.02 -6.55 7.28
N LEU A 204 0.05 -6.09 8.08
CA LEU A 204 -1.28 -5.71 7.58
C LEU A 204 -1.20 -4.52 6.64
N ALA A 205 -0.55 -3.44 7.06
CA ALA A 205 -0.43 -2.24 6.26
C ALA A 205 0.23 -2.55 4.91
N GLY A 206 1.34 -3.30 4.92
CA GLY A 206 1.99 -3.78 3.70
C GLY A 206 1.06 -4.65 2.85
N GLY A 207 0.37 -5.61 3.45
CA GLY A 207 -0.60 -6.47 2.76
C GLY A 207 -1.75 -5.70 2.12
N MET A 208 -2.32 -4.71 2.81
CA MET A 208 -3.38 -3.84 2.30
C MET A 208 -2.90 -2.93 1.17
N ILE A 209 -1.66 -2.41 1.24
CA ILE A 209 -1.06 -1.63 0.15
C ILE A 209 -0.89 -2.51 -1.10
N VAL A 210 -0.32 -3.71 -0.93
CA VAL A 210 -0.16 -4.66 -2.04
C VAL A 210 -1.52 -5.06 -2.62
N TYR A 211 -2.50 -5.37 -1.78
CA TYR A 211 -3.86 -5.68 -2.22
C TYR A 211 -4.48 -4.53 -3.02
N ALA A 212 -4.36 -3.29 -2.54
CA ALA A 212 -4.89 -2.13 -3.24
C ALA A 212 -4.17 -1.88 -4.58
N LEU A 213 -2.87 -2.17 -4.67
CA LEU A 213 -2.11 -2.11 -5.93
C LEU A 213 -2.58 -3.20 -6.91
N LEU A 214 -2.80 -4.43 -6.42
CA LEU A 214 -3.32 -5.52 -7.23
C LEU A 214 -4.71 -5.20 -7.78
N LEU A 215 -5.59 -4.58 -6.97
CA LEU A 215 -6.89 -4.11 -7.47
C LEU A 215 -6.74 -3.08 -8.61
N ARG A 216 -5.80 -2.13 -8.50
CA ARG A 216 -5.53 -1.14 -9.56
C ARG A 216 -4.97 -1.77 -10.83
N LEU A 217 -4.40 -2.97 -10.77
CA LEU A 217 -3.92 -3.71 -11.95
C LEU A 217 -4.97 -4.67 -12.51
N ALA A 218 -5.90 -5.13 -11.66
CA ALA A 218 -6.86 -6.17 -12.00
C ALA A 218 -8.13 -5.66 -12.69
N TYR A 219 -8.43 -4.37 -12.66
CA TYR A 219 -9.65 -3.79 -13.24
C TYR A 219 -9.50 -2.84 -14.44
N PRO A 220 -8.35 -2.20 -14.74
CA PRO A 220 -8.29 -1.13 -15.73
C PRO A 220 -8.73 -1.51 -17.14
N GLY A 221 -8.49 -2.75 -17.57
CA GLY A 221 -8.87 -3.19 -18.92
C GLY A 221 -10.29 -3.78 -19.01
N ALA A 222 -10.95 -4.03 -17.87
CA ALA A 222 -12.26 -4.70 -17.84
C ALA A 222 -13.44 -3.72 -17.91
N VAL A 223 -13.18 -2.43 -17.66
CA VAL A 223 -14.22 -1.39 -17.60
C VAL A 223 -13.95 -0.39 -18.72
N PRO A 224 -14.95 -0.04 -19.55
CA PRO A 224 -14.81 1.01 -20.55
C PRO A 224 -14.28 2.32 -19.95
N LEU A 225 -13.67 3.16 -20.78
CA LEU A 225 -13.25 4.49 -20.36
C LEU A 225 -14.44 5.31 -19.86
N LEU A 226 -14.25 6.04 -18.77
CA LEU A 226 -15.20 7.07 -18.35
C LEU A 226 -15.22 8.19 -19.39
N GLY A 227 -16.33 8.93 -19.49
CA GLY A 227 -16.46 10.02 -20.47
C GLY A 227 -15.32 11.05 -20.39
N GLN A 228 -14.82 11.36 -19.19
CA GLN A 228 -13.65 12.23 -19.01
C GLN A 228 -12.34 11.59 -19.49
N GLU A 229 -12.13 10.29 -19.27
CA GLU A 229 -10.93 9.58 -19.75
C GLU A 229 -10.93 9.51 -21.27
N ALA A 230 -12.08 9.22 -21.88
CA ALA A 230 -12.24 9.22 -23.34
C ALA A 230 -11.99 10.61 -23.94
N TYR A 231 -12.40 11.68 -23.24
CA TYR A 231 -12.12 13.05 -23.62
C TYR A 231 -10.61 13.36 -23.61
N TYR A 232 -9.88 12.96 -22.58
CA TYR A 232 -8.42 13.13 -22.54
C TYR A 232 -7.66 12.19 -23.49
N TRP A 233 -8.21 11.01 -23.77
CA TRP A 233 -7.69 10.14 -24.82
C TRP A 233 -7.80 10.80 -26.19
N ASN A 234 -8.90 11.52 -26.48
CA ASN A 234 -9.03 12.29 -27.70
C ASN A 234 -7.95 13.40 -27.82
N TYR A 235 -7.53 14.01 -26.70
CA TYR A 235 -6.37 14.93 -26.69
C TYR A 235 -5.09 14.21 -27.12
N ALA A 236 -4.86 12.99 -26.63
CA ALA A 236 -3.70 12.19 -26.97
C ALA A 236 -3.59 11.85 -28.46
N GLN A 237 -4.73 11.82 -29.20
CA GLN A 237 -4.74 11.60 -30.65
C GLN A 237 -4.22 12.79 -31.44
N ARG A 238 -4.25 14.00 -30.88
CA ARG A 238 -3.74 15.24 -31.48
C ARG A 238 -2.93 15.98 -30.43
N LEU A 239 -1.67 15.57 -30.29
CA LEU A 239 -0.76 16.18 -29.34
C LEU A 239 -0.54 17.65 -29.65
N ASP A 240 -0.74 18.49 -28.64
CA ASP A 240 -0.48 19.91 -28.69
C ASP A 240 0.21 20.37 -27.38
N LEU A 241 0.63 21.62 -27.35
CA LEU A 241 1.31 22.25 -26.20
C LEU A 241 0.33 22.70 -25.10
N GLY A 242 -0.98 22.66 -25.37
CA GLY A 242 -2.05 22.95 -24.44
C GLY A 242 -3.41 22.58 -25.02
N TYR A 243 -4.45 22.57 -24.18
CA TYR A 243 -5.83 22.35 -24.59
C TYR A 243 -6.73 23.38 -23.92
N LEU A 244 -7.97 23.52 -24.41
CA LEU A 244 -8.89 24.56 -23.95
C LEU A 244 -9.10 24.50 -22.43
N ASP A 245 -9.38 23.34 -21.86
CA ASP A 245 -9.68 23.23 -20.44
C ASP A 245 -8.49 22.78 -19.60
N HIS A 246 -7.48 22.11 -20.16
CA HIS A 246 -6.37 21.55 -19.38
C HIS A 246 -5.00 21.70 -20.05
N PRO A 247 -3.93 21.81 -19.23
CA PRO A 247 -2.55 21.63 -19.66
C PRO A 247 -2.27 20.24 -20.30
N PRO A 248 -1.15 20.08 -21.02
CA PRO A 248 -0.97 18.96 -21.93
C PRO A 248 -0.49 17.64 -21.30
N MET A 249 -0.05 17.63 -20.03
CA MET A 249 0.58 16.45 -19.41
C MET A 249 -0.29 15.19 -19.49
N VAL A 250 -1.60 15.32 -19.27
CA VAL A 250 -2.52 14.17 -19.34
C VAL A 250 -2.51 13.54 -20.75
N ALA A 251 -2.53 14.37 -21.80
CA ALA A 251 -2.52 13.91 -23.18
C ALA A 251 -1.18 13.28 -23.54
N TRP A 252 -0.07 13.91 -23.15
CA TRP A 252 1.29 13.41 -23.40
C TRP A 252 1.54 12.06 -22.74
N VAL A 253 1.09 11.89 -21.49
CA VAL A 253 1.24 10.62 -20.78
C VAL A 253 0.33 9.55 -21.36
N ILE A 254 -0.93 9.85 -21.67
CA ILE A 254 -1.84 8.89 -22.32
C ILE A 254 -1.24 8.44 -23.66
N TRP A 255 -0.80 9.37 -24.51
CA TRP A 255 -0.17 9.07 -25.79
C TRP A 255 1.05 8.15 -25.64
N LEU A 256 1.92 8.43 -24.66
CA LEU A 256 3.10 7.61 -24.42
C LEU A 256 2.70 6.20 -24.00
N MET A 257 1.74 6.07 -23.09
CA MET A 257 1.34 4.77 -22.56
C MET A 257 0.58 3.93 -23.58
N THR A 258 -0.30 4.52 -24.39
CA THR A 258 -0.98 3.83 -25.48
C THR A 258 -0.04 3.47 -26.63
N ARG A 259 1.02 4.26 -26.86
CA ARG A 259 2.06 3.89 -27.83
C ARG A 259 2.89 2.68 -27.39
N LEU A 260 3.12 2.53 -26.09
CA LEU A 260 3.91 1.43 -25.52
C LEU A 260 3.09 0.15 -25.30
N HIS A 261 1.82 0.27 -24.89
CA HIS A 261 0.98 -0.85 -24.46
C HIS A 261 -0.23 -1.10 -25.38
N GLY A 262 -0.32 -0.38 -26.50
CA GLY A 262 -1.46 -0.42 -27.41
C GLY A 262 -2.58 0.53 -26.99
N ASP A 263 -3.44 0.81 -27.96
CA ASP A 263 -4.56 1.74 -27.80
C ASP A 263 -5.74 1.06 -27.10
N THR A 264 -5.60 0.83 -25.80
CA THR A 264 -6.53 0.09 -24.94
C THR A 264 -6.85 0.86 -23.67
N GLU A 265 -7.93 0.51 -22.98
CA GLU A 265 -8.31 1.08 -21.67
C GLU A 265 -7.19 0.94 -20.65
N LEU A 266 -6.50 -0.20 -20.65
CA LEU A 266 -5.34 -0.45 -19.83
C LEU A 266 -4.21 0.52 -20.18
N GLY A 267 -3.89 0.68 -21.47
CA GLY A 267 -2.88 1.62 -21.95
C GLY A 267 -3.13 3.04 -21.47
N VAL A 268 -4.36 3.52 -21.53
CA VAL A 268 -4.75 4.84 -21.01
C VAL A 268 -4.54 4.92 -19.49
N ARG A 269 -4.98 3.92 -18.73
CA ARG A 269 -4.99 3.93 -17.26
C ARG A 269 -3.64 3.71 -16.59
N LEU A 270 -2.67 3.13 -17.30
CA LEU A 270 -1.30 2.97 -16.81
C LEU A 270 -0.63 4.32 -16.48
N GLY A 271 -1.01 5.40 -17.17
CA GLY A 271 -0.54 6.76 -16.87
C GLY A 271 -0.93 7.22 -15.46
N GLY A 272 -2.21 7.10 -15.11
CA GLY A 272 -2.73 7.42 -13.78
C GLY A 272 -2.09 6.56 -12.69
N LEU A 273 -1.91 5.26 -12.95
CA LEU A 273 -1.21 4.36 -12.02
C LEU A 273 0.24 4.80 -11.76
N ALA A 274 0.97 5.22 -12.81
CA ALA A 274 2.31 5.76 -12.67
C ALA A 274 2.32 7.06 -11.83
N GLY A 275 1.37 7.97 -12.07
CA GLY A 275 1.17 9.17 -11.26
C GLY A 275 0.94 8.84 -9.79
N TRP A 276 0.04 7.89 -9.51
CA TRP A 276 -0.22 7.41 -8.14
C TRP A 276 1.01 6.81 -7.48
N ALA A 277 1.81 6.00 -8.20
CA ALA A 277 3.04 5.41 -7.67
C ALA A 277 4.08 6.48 -7.30
N VAL A 278 4.23 7.51 -8.14
CA VAL A 278 5.12 8.65 -7.86
C VAL A 278 4.62 9.43 -6.63
N MET A 279 3.31 9.66 -6.52
CA MET A 279 2.72 10.26 -5.32
C MET A 279 3.02 9.45 -4.06
N ALA A 280 2.75 8.14 -4.07
CA ALA A 280 2.98 7.25 -2.93
C ALA A 280 4.46 7.23 -2.51
N PHE A 281 5.38 7.24 -3.48
CA PHE A 281 6.82 7.34 -3.22
C PHE A 281 7.20 8.63 -2.49
N PHE A 282 6.76 9.79 -2.99
CA PHE A 282 7.10 11.07 -2.35
C PHE A 282 6.40 11.25 -1.00
N VAL A 283 5.17 10.77 -0.84
CA VAL A 283 4.48 10.74 0.46
C VAL A 283 5.28 9.90 1.46
N ALA A 284 5.76 8.72 1.06
CA ALA A 284 6.59 7.87 1.91
C ALA A 284 7.89 8.59 2.32
N LYS A 285 8.57 9.23 1.37
CA LYS A 285 9.81 9.96 1.64
C LYS A 285 9.60 11.16 2.55
N LEU A 286 8.58 11.97 2.29
CA LEU A 286 8.23 13.13 3.12
C LEU A 286 7.88 12.70 4.56
N ALA A 287 7.03 11.68 4.72
CA ALA A 287 6.64 11.19 6.03
C ALA A 287 7.84 10.60 6.81
N ARG A 288 8.75 9.88 6.13
CA ARG A 288 9.99 9.39 6.75
C ARG A 288 10.93 10.50 7.20
N ASN A 289 11.01 11.60 6.45
CA ASN A 289 11.88 12.71 6.80
C ASN A 289 11.35 13.51 7.98
N LEU A 290 10.03 13.74 8.02
CA LEU A 290 9.38 14.52 9.08
C LEU A 290 9.21 13.73 10.38
N PHE A 291 9.05 12.40 10.28
CA PHE A 291 8.73 11.53 11.41
C PHE A 291 9.59 10.26 11.36
N ASP A 292 8.98 9.09 11.16
CA ASP A 292 9.64 7.80 11.17
C ASP A 292 9.07 6.83 10.12
N SER A 293 9.66 5.63 10.04
CA SER A 293 9.28 4.62 9.03
C SER A 293 7.87 4.04 9.26
N SER A 294 7.38 4.00 10.49
CA SER A 294 6.01 3.59 10.82
C SER A 294 5.00 4.63 10.35
N THR A 295 5.25 5.92 10.58
CA THR A 295 4.40 7.00 10.05
C THR A 295 4.35 6.98 8.53
N ALA A 296 5.49 6.72 7.87
CA ALA A 296 5.52 6.61 6.42
C ALA A 296 4.69 5.44 5.89
N LEU A 297 4.75 4.28 6.54
CA LEU A 297 3.89 3.16 6.18
C LEU A 297 2.39 3.48 6.38
N ARG A 298 2.04 4.23 7.44
CA ARG A 298 0.67 4.74 7.66
C ARG A 298 0.24 5.70 6.56
N ALA A 299 1.11 6.63 6.17
CA ALA A 299 0.83 7.58 5.12
C ALA A 299 0.61 6.90 3.76
N VAL A 300 1.47 5.93 3.40
CA VAL A 300 1.31 5.14 2.17
C VAL A 300 0.02 4.31 2.22
N LEU A 301 -0.30 3.72 3.37
CA LEU A 301 -1.57 3.00 3.54
C LEU A 301 -2.78 3.92 3.32
N LEU A 302 -2.78 5.13 3.88
CA LEU A 302 -3.86 6.10 3.70
C LEU A 302 -4.03 6.49 2.24
N VAL A 303 -2.96 6.85 1.53
CA VAL A 303 -3.07 7.17 0.08
C VAL A 303 -3.38 5.94 -0.79
N SER A 304 -3.18 4.74 -0.25
CA SER A 304 -3.55 3.48 -0.93
C SER A 304 -5.02 3.13 -0.80
N VAL A 305 -5.70 3.54 0.27
CA VAL A 305 -7.07 3.08 0.59
C VAL A 305 -8.10 4.22 0.57
N LEU A 306 -7.70 5.47 0.83
CA LEU A 306 -8.64 6.59 0.81
C LEU A 306 -9.24 6.78 -0.60
N PRO A 307 -10.57 6.92 -0.74
CA PRO A 307 -11.24 6.84 -2.05
C PRO A 307 -10.69 7.80 -3.10
N PHE A 308 -10.43 9.05 -2.73
CA PHE A 308 -9.88 10.05 -3.64
C PHE A 308 -8.50 9.66 -4.17
N PHE A 309 -7.57 9.26 -3.30
CA PHE A 309 -6.24 8.84 -3.72
C PHE A 309 -6.25 7.47 -4.39
N PHE A 310 -7.23 6.63 -4.06
CA PHE A 310 -7.44 5.36 -4.74
C PHE A 310 -7.79 5.57 -6.21
N SER A 311 -8.76 6.44 -6.50
CA SER A 311 -9.21 6.71 -7.86
C SER A 311 -8.11 7.31 -8.74
N MET A 312 -7.20 8.12 -8.20
CA MET A 312 -6.07 8.69 -8.98
C MET A 312 -5.15 7.64 -9.63
N GLY A 313 -5.12 6.41 -9.09
CA GLY A 313 -4.38 5.28 -9.66
C GLY A 313 -5.26 4.27 -10.40
N LEU A 314 -6.56 4.51 -10.49
CA LEU A 314 -7.52 3.67 -11.22
C LEU A 314 -7.94 4.32 -12.54
N VAL A 315 -8.08 5.64 -12.55
CA VAL A 315 -8.42 6.45 -13.72
C VAL A 315 -7.28 7.38 -14.07
N THR A 316 -7.17 7.77 -15.34
CA THR A 316 -6.17 8.77 -15.77
C THR A 316 -6.82 10.11 -16.01
N THR A 317 -6.54 11.04 -15.11
CA THR A 317 -6.98 12.43 -15.20
C THR A 317 -5.81 13.37 -14.92
N PRO A 318 -5.95 14.68 -15.22
CA PRO A 318 -4.97 15.69 -14.83
C PRO A 318 -4.64 15.67 -13.33
N ASP A 319 -5.61 15.29 -12.49
CA ASP A 319 -5.44 15.22 -11.04
C ASP A 319 -4.44 14.13 -10.62
N SER A 320 -4.34 13.01 -11.35
CA SER A 320 -3.37 11.93 -11.06
C SER A 320 -1.91 12.42 -11.07
N PHE A 321 -1.59 13.32 -11.99
CA PHE A 321 -0.25 13.91 -12.13
C PHE A 321 -0.06 15.13 -11.22
N LEU A 322 -1.14 15.88 -10.97
CA LEU A 322 -1.13 17.00 -10.02
C LEU A 322 -0.78 16.53 -8.61
N VAL A 323 -1.44 15.49 -8.09
CA VAL A 323 -1.20 15.01 -6.71
C VAL A 323 0.22 14.46 -6.54
N ALA A 324 0.76 13.83 -7.58
CA ALA A 324 2.15 13.37 -7.63
C ALA A 324 3.13 14.56 -7.56
N SER A 325 2.85 15.60 -8.34
CA SER A 325 3.63 16.83 -8.38
C SER A 325 3.55 17.59 -7.05
N TRP A 326 2.38 17.65 -6.40
CA TRP A 326 2.22 18.22 -5.07
C TRP A 326 3.04 17.47 -4.02
N ALA A 327 2.93 16.14 -3.98
CA ALA A 327 3.70 15.32 -3.04
C ALA A 327 5.21 15.47 -3.23
N GLY A 328 5.68 15.47 -4.48
CA GLY A 328 7.08 15.71 -4.81
C GLY A 328 7.56 17.11 -4.43
N CYS A 329 6.76 18.14 -4.73
CA CYS A 329 7.08 19.53 -4.38
C CYS A 329 7.22 19.69 -2.86
N LEU A 330 6.27 19.16 -2.07
CA LEU A 330 6.34 19.19 -0.62
C LEU A 330 7.55 18.44 -0.06
N HIS A 331 7.89 17.26 -0.62
CA HIS A 331 9.10 16.52 -0.24
C HIS A 331 10.37 17.34 -0.46
N PHE A 332 10.52 17.96 -1.62
CA PHE A 332 11.70 18.74 -1.94
C PHE A 332 11.78 20.08 -1.19
N LEU A 333 10.64 20.73 -0.95
CA LEU A 333 10.55 21.91 -0.10
C LEU A 333 10.96 21.59 1.34
N GLU A 334 10.48 20.47 1.89
CA GLU A 334 10.89 19.99 3.21
C GLU A 334 12.42 19.82 3.29
N ARG A 335 13.03 19.14 2.31
CA ARG A 335 14.48 18.97 2.25
C ARG A 335 15.26 20.28 2.19
N SER A 336 14.72 21.30 1.51
CA SER A 336 15.39 22.60 1.40
C SER A 336 15.17 23.51 2.60
N LEU A 337 13.95 23.53 3.15
CA LEU A 337 13.56 24.43 4.23
C LEU A 337 14.01 23.88 5.57
N LEU A 338 13.74 22.61 5.86
CA LEU A 338 14.06 21.95 7.12
C LEU A 338 15.42 21.23 7.05
N GLY A 339 15.66 20.46 5.98
CA GLY A 339 16.91 19.73 5.80
C GLY A 339 18.12 20.60 5.40
N GLY A 340 17.89 21.85 5.01
CA GLY A 340 18.94 22.78 4.57
C GLY A 340 19.62 22.44 3.24
N ASP A 341 19.11 21.45 2.50
CA ASP A 341 19.65 21.01 1.22
C ASP A 341 19.21 21.95 0.09
N ARG A 342 20.13 22.78 -0.40
CA ARG A 342 19.85 23.74 -1.48
C ARG A 342 19.40 23.05 -2.78
N ARG A 343 19.78 21.79 -3.01
CA ARG A 343 19.41 21.06 -4.24
C ARG A 343 17.92 20.74 -4.29
N GLY A 344 17.25 20.68 -3.13
CA GLY A 344 15.80 20.46 -3.07
C GLY A 344 15.00 21.52 -3.83
N TRP A 345 15.45 22.78 -3.88
CA TRP A 345 14.78 23.83 -4.65
C TRP A 345 14.63 23.48 -6.13
N TRP A 346 15.62 22.83 -6.75
CA TRP A 346 15.52 22.39 -8.13
C TRP A 346 14.46 21.29 -8.30
N GLY A 347 14.43 20.32 -7.37
CA GLY A 347 13.38 19.30 -7.35
C GLY A 347 11.98 19.90 -7.17
N ALA A 348 11.84 20.88 -6.28
CA ALA A 348 10.59 21.62 -6.09
C ALA A 348 10.17 22.38 -7.36
N GLY A 349 11.11 23.01 -8.07
CA GLY A 349 10.86 23.68 -9.34
C GLY A 349 10.42 22.73 -10.45
N VAL A 350 11.05 21.55 -10.56
CA VAL A 350 10.62 20.50 -11.50
C VAL A 350 9.20 20.04 -11.17
N CYS A 351 8.92 19.70 -9.92
CA CYS A 351 7.58 19.27 -9.50
C CYS A 351 6.52 20.36 -9.71
N ALA A 352 6.84 21.62 -9.41
CA ALA A 352 5.92 22.74 -9.67
C ALA A 352 5.65 22.91 -11.17
N GLY A 353 6.68 22.83 -12.02
CA GLY A 353 6.54 22.90 -13.48
C GLY A 353 5.71 21.76 -14.05
N LEU A 354 6.00 20.50 -13.66
CA LEU A 354 5.21 19.33 -14.05
C LEU A 354 3.76 19.42 -13.55
N GLY A 355 3.56 19.98 -12.35
CA GLY A 355 2.22 20.24 -11.83
C GLY A 355 1.49 21.29 -12.65
N LEU A 356 2.15 22.36 -13.09
CA LEU A 356 1.57 23.37 -13.97
C LEU A 356 1.24 22.81 -15.35
N LEU A 357 2.06 21.88 -15.86
CA LEU A 357 1.76 21.10 -17.06
C LEU A 357 0.61 20.10 -16.88
N SER A 358 0.21 19.82 -15.64
CA SER A 358 -0.92 18.94 -15.31
C SER A 358 -2.19 19.73 -15.05
N LYS A 359 -2.16 20.67 -14.10
CA LYS A 359 -3.31 21.50 -13.70
C LYS A 359 -2.83 22.79 -13.03
N TYR A 360 -3.42 23.92 -13.39
CA TYR A 360 -3.02 25.24 -12.92
C TYR A 360 -3.11 25.43 -11.40
N THR A 361 -3.93 24.61 -10.71
CA THR A 361 -4.15 24.69 -9.27
C THR A 361 -2.90 24.47 -8.42
N ILE A 362 -1.81 23.89 -8.97
CA ILE A 362 -0.54 23.80 -8.23
C ILE A 362 0.07 25.17 -7.92
N VAL A 363 -0.31 26.23 -8.65
CA VAL A 363 0.16 27.60 -8.41
C VAL A 363 -0.10 28.06 -6.97
N LEU A 364 -1.10 27.48 -6.30
CA LEU A 364 -1.44 27.76 -4.90
C LEU A 364 -0.30 27.39 -3.92
N LEU A 365 0.61 26.49 -4.30
CA LEU A 365 1.82 26.22 -3.51
C LEU A 365 2.76 27.44 -3.46
N GLY A 366 2.80 28.28 -4.49
CA GLY A 366 3.68 29.45 -4.54
C GLY A 366 3.41 30.43 -3.39
N PRO A 367 2.18 30.96 -3.24
CA PRO A 367 1.80 31.80 -2.10
C PRO A 367 1.98 31.10 -0.75
N ALA A 368 1.67 29.81 -0.63
CA ALA A 368 1.85 29.06 0.61
C ALA A 368 3.33 28.98 1.02
N VAL A 369 4.24 28.72 0.06
CA VAL A 369 5.69 28.72 0.30
C VAL A 369 6.19 30.12 0.66
N LEU A 370 5.74 31.16 -0.04
CA LEU A 370 6.10 32.53 0.29
C LEU A 370 5.65 32.91 1.70
N LEU A 371 4.41 32.59 2.06
CA LEU A 371 3.89 32.81 3.40
C LEU A 371 4.72 32.06 4.45
N PHE A 372 5.05 30.79 4.21
CA PHE A 372 5.93 30.03 5.10
C PHE A 372 7.32 30.68 5.25
N LEU A 373 7.94 31.12 4.14
CA LEU A 373 9.24 31.81 4.16
C LEU A 373 9.19 33.12 4.95
N ILE A 374 8.06 33.83 4.94
CA ILE A 374 7.86 35.08 5.69
C ILE A 374 7.59 34.79 7.17
N LEU A 375 6.78 33.79 7.49
CA LEU A 375 6.39 33.49 8.87
C LEU A 375 7.51 32.79 9.65
N ASP A 376 8.23 31.85 9.04
CA ASP A 376 9.28 31.08 9.69
C ASP A 376 10.62 31.85 9.71
N ARG A 377 11.07 32.26 10.91
CA ARG A 377 12.27 33.12 11.08
C ARG A 377 13.54 32.51 10.46
N PRO A 378 13.88 31.22 10.68
CA PRO A 378 15.04 30.60 10.04
C PRO A 378 14.94 30.54 8.51
N SER A 379 13.75 30.29 7.97
CA SER A 379 13.55 30.15 6.52
C SER A 379 13.63 31.45 5.74
N ARG A 380 13.39 32.62 6.37
CA ARG A 380 13.53 33.96 5.75
C ARG A 380 14.86 34.18 5.02
N ARG A 381 15.93 33.50 5.45
CA ARG A 381 17.24 33.56 4.77
C ARG A 381 17.17 33.17 3.29
N TRP A 382 16.20 32.33 2.92
CA TRP A 382 16.01 31.88 1.53
C TRP A 382 15.45 32.97 0.63
N LEU A 383 14.77 33.99 1.17
CA LEU A 383 14.33 35.17 0.41
C LEU A 383 15.51 35.98 -0.14
N LYS A 384 16.71 35.84 0.44
CA LYS A 384 17.93 36.50 -0.06
C LYS A 384 18.79 35.59 -0.93
N ARG A 385 18.37 34.34 -1.17
CA ARG A 385 19.14 33.33 -1.89
C ARG A 385 18.48 32.97 -3.20
N ILE A 386 19.28 32.57 -4.18
CA ILE A 386 18.79 32.20 -5.51
C ILE A 386 17.90 30.95 -5.55
N GLY A 387 17.84 30.15 -4.48
CA GLY A 387 17.14 28.86 -4.45
C GLY A 387 15.66 28.94 -4.85
N PRO A 388 14.80 29.65 -4.08
CA PRO A 388 13.38 29.80 -4.42
C PRO A 388 13.14 30.41 -5.80
N TYR A 389 13.94 31.41 -6.18
CA TYR A 389 13.82 32.07 -7.49
C TYR A 389 14.23 31.16 -8.64
N GLY A 390 15.28 30.36 -8.48
CA GLY A 390 15.71 29.35 -9.44
C GLY A 390 14.66 28.24 -9.60
N ALA A 391 14.00 27.85 -8.51
CA ALA A 391 12.88 26.92 -8.56
C ALA A 391 11.68 27.50 -9.35
N ALA A 392 11.33 28.75 -9.08
CA ALA A 392 10.25 29.45 -9.79
C ALA A 392 10.57 29.63 -11.27
N PHE A 393 11.81 30.01 -11.60
CA PHE A 393 12.28 30.14 -12.97
C PHE A 393 12.26 28.79 -13.71
N LEU A 394 12.71 27.71 -13.07
CA LEU A 394 12.64 26.38 -13.67
C LEU A 394 11.19 25.92 -13.90
N ALA A 395 10.30 26.16 -12.94
CA ALA A 395 8.88 25.87 -13.10
C ALA A 395 8.27 26.67 -14.27
N PHE A 396 8.64 27.94 -14.42
CA PHE A 396 8.25 28.78 -15.54
C PHE A 396 8.75 28.24 -16.88
N LEU A 397 10.02 27.83 -16.98
CA LEU A 397 10.58 27.24 -18.19
C LEU A 397 9.83 25.96 -18.61
N LEU A 398 9.51 25.09 -17.64
CA LEU A 398 8.72 23.88 -17.92
C LEU A 398 7.28 24.20 -18.33
N PHE A 399 6.72 25.29 -17.82
CA PHE A 399 5.37 25.75 -18.15
C PHE A 399 5.29 26.53 -19.48
N LEU A 400 6.44 26.90 -20.05
CA LEU A 400 6.52 27.71 -21.26
C LEU A 400 5.70 27.18 -22.46
N PRO A 401 5.62 25.86 -22.74
CA PRO A 401 4.78 25.33 -23.81
C PRO A 401 3.32 25.77 -23.71
N VAL A 402 2.77 25.80 -22.50
CA VAL A 402 1.37 26.16 -22.25
C VAL A 402 1.14 27.66 -22.47
N LEU A 403 2.14 28.48 -22.13
CA LEU A 403 2.11 29.92 -22.38
C LEU A 403 2.16 30.22 -23.89
N ILE A 404 3.03 29.52 -24.63
CA ILE A 404 3.12 29.66 -26.09
C ILE A 404 1.78 29.28 -26.74
N TRP A 405 1.23 28.14 -26.34
CA TRP A 405 -0.06 27.68 -26.85
C TRP A 405 -1.18 28.68 -26.58
N ASN A 406 -1.29 29.18 -25.34
CA ASN A 406 -2.31 30.17 -25.00
C ASN A 406 -2.12 31.47 -25.76
N ALA A 407 -0.90 31.96 -25.93
CA ALA A 407 -0.63 33.17 -26.69
C ALA A 407 -1.07 33.03 -28.17
N GLN A 408 -0.89 31.86 -28.76
CA GLN A 408 -1.34 31.54 -30.12
C GLN A 408 -2.87 31.39 -30.23
N HIS A 409 -3.55 31.05 -29.14
CA HIS A 409 -4.99 30.80 -29.10
C HIS A 409 -5.77 31.87 -28.31
N GLY A 410 -5.28 33.10 -28.26
CA GLY A 410 -5.98 34.23 -27.64
C GLY A 410 -6.26 34.06 -26.14
N TRP A 411 -5.38 33.34 -25.42
CA TRP A 411 -5.48 33.02 -23.99
C TRP A 411 -6.73 32.20 -23.62
N ALA A 412 -7.29 31.45 -24.58
CA ALA A 412 -8.55 30.73 -24.43
C ALA A 412 -8.62 29.85 -23.18
N SER A 413 -7.53 29.14 -22.82
CA SER A 413 -7.55 28.24 -21.66
C SER A 413 -7.60 28.99 -20.33
N PHE A 414 -6.84 30.09 -20.20
CA PHE A 414 -6.88 30.89 -18.98
C PHE A 414 -8.23 31.61 -18.81
N ILE A 415 -8.83 32.07 -19.90
CA ILE A 415 -10.18 32.65 -19.91
C ILE A 415 -11.22 31.60 -19.50
N PHE A 416 -11.13 30.39 -20.06
CA PHE A 416 -12.01 29.28 -19.70
C PHE A 416 -11.93 28.92 -18.21
N GLN A 417 -10.73 28.94 -17.63
CA GLN A 417 -10.51 28.60 -16.23
C GLN A 417 -10.85 29.74 -15.25
N GLY A 418 -10.73 30.99 -15.68
CA GLY A 418 -11.05 32.17 -14.90
C GLY A 418 -12.47 32.67 -15.16
N SER A 419 -12.62 33.52 -16.18
CA SER A 419 -13.80 34.36 -16.34
C SER A 419 -15.10 33.60 -16.57
N ARG A 420 -15.12 32.49 -17.32
CA ARG A 420 -16.39 31.73 -17.48
C ARG A 420 -16.87 31.11 -16.17
N ARG A 421 -15.97 30.47 -15.42
CA ARG A 421 -16.33 29.84 -14.13
C ARG A 421 -16.73 30.83 -13.03
N PHE A 422 -16.22 32.06 -13.07
CA PHE A 422 -16.55 33.09 -12.07
C PHE A 422 -17.65 34.06 -12.50
N LEU A 423 -17.88 34.24 -13.80
CA LEU A 423 -18.89 35.17 -14.34
C LEU A 423 -20.15 34.47 -14.86
N ASP A 424 -20.17 33.14 -14.97
CA ASP A 424 -21.42 32.42 -15.15
C ASP A 424 -22.30 32.70 -13.93
N THR A 425 -23.33 33.52 -14.14
CA THR A 425 -24.40 33.75 -13.17
C THR A 425 -24.93 32.39 -12.73
N PHE A 426 -24.72 32.04 -11.46
CA PHE A 426 -25.40 30.91 -10.83
C PHE A 426 -26.91 31.15 -10.91
N SER A 427 -27.57 30.66 -11.95
CA SER A 427 -29.02 30.57 -12.00
C SER A 427 -29.41 29.32 -11.23
N PHE A 428 -29.70 29.45 -9.94
CA PHE A 428 -30.31 28.36 -9.19
C PHE A 428 -31.69 28.07 -9.77
N THR A 429 -31.83 26.98 -10.54
CA THR A 429 -33.12 26.53 -11.03
C THR A 429 -33.45 25.15 -10.45
N LEU A 430 -34.63 25.01 -9.88
CA LEU A 430 -35.14 23.75 -9.31
C LEU A 430 -35.09 22.58 -10.32
N PRO A 431 -35.33 22.78 -11.64
CA PRO A 431 -35.19 21.72 -12.63
C PRO A 431 -33.76 21.15 -12.72
N GLU A 432 -32.71 21.99 -12.71
CA GLU A 432 -31.32 21.51 -12.72
C GLU A 432 -30.91 20.74 -11.46
N LEU A 433 -31.60 20.99 -10.32
CA LEU A 433 -31.37 20.25 -9.07
C LEU A 433 -32.07 18.88 -9.07
N LEU A 434 -33.22 18.78 -9.74
CA LEU A 434 -34.05 17.56 -9.76
C LEU A 434 -33.75 16.63 -10.94
N GLY A 435 -32.96 17.09 -11.92
CA GLY A 435 -32.54 16.31 -13.10
C GLY A 435 -33.42 16.62 -14.30
#